data_AF-A0A0S9PEK9-F1
#
_entry.id   AF-A0A0S9PEK9-F1
#
_cell.length_a   1.000
_cell.length_b   1.000
_cell.length_c   1.000
_cell.angle_alpha   90.00
_cell.angle_beta   90.00
_cell.angle_gamma   90.00
#
_symmetry.space_group_name_H-M   'P 1'
#
loop_
_entity.id
_entity.type
_entity.pdbx_description
1 polymer ?
#
loop_
_entity_poly.entity_id
_entity_poly.type
_entity_poly.pdbx_seq_one_letter_code
_entity_poly.pdbx_strand_id
1 'polypeptide(L)'
;MTRRLLALPSALAATALLGAALVLAGASSASAHDALESSTPAAGEVVTVDPTVVTLTYSDELLTLGGDTSAFAIQVTDASGAFHENGCVVVDGLVASTGVALGDPGTYTATWQVVSSDGHPTSGSYTFEYQPVDTANSLPGMPAAPVCGDQWAGSPRENSAPVATPEPTMTALAEAPVQTLSATADPAVNGDTSDDGGRIGVAIAVSIGGLALIVTVIVLTLRRTRRDPFEKPEGPSKEE
;
A
#
# COMPACT_ATOMS: atom_id res chain seq x y z
N MET A 1 -46.27 -41.07 38.12
CA MET A 1 -45.62 -41.19 36.80
C MET A 1 -45.01 -39.84 36.43
N THR A 2 -43.74 -39.62 36.72
CA THR A 2 -43.05 -38.34 36.48
C THR A 2 -42.20 -38.46 35.20
N ARG A 3 -42.70 -37.94 34.08
CA ARG A 3 -41.92 -37.85 32.83
C ARG A 3 -41.00 -36.63 32.89
N ARG A 4 -39.70 -36.89 32.86
CA ARG A 4 -38.61 -35.90 32.78
C ARG A 4 -38.76 -35.05 31.52
N LEU A 5 -39.13 -33.79 31.67
CA LEU A 5 -39.04 -32.73 30.66
C LEU A 5 -37.85 -31.83 31.01
N LEU A 6 -36.61 -32.30 30.82
CA LEU A 6 -35.42 -31.45 31.06
C LEU A 6 -34.40 -31.47 29.92
N ALA A 7 -34.68 -32.07 28.77
CA ALA A 7 -33.69 -32.23 27.71
C ALA A 7 -33.74 -31.16 26.59
N LEU A 8 -34.74 -30.28 26.54
CA LEU A 8 -34.82 -29.26 25.48
C LEU A 8 -33.92 -28.00 25.62
N PRO A 9 -33.47 -27.53 26.80
CA PRO A 9 -32.66 -26.32 26.87
C PRO A 9 -31.21 -26.54 26.41
N SER A 10 -30.68 -27.75 26.59
CA SER A 10 -29.29 -28.07 26.23
C SER A 10 -29.04 -28.14 24.72
N ALA A 11 -30.01 -28.62 23.94
CA ALA A 11 -29.88 -28.67 22.48
C ALA A 11 -29.86 -27.28 21.84
N LEU A 12 -30.70 -26.36 22.33
CA LEU A 12 -30.70 -24.96 21.89
C LEU A 12 -29.39 -24.24 22.25
N ALA A 13 -28.88 -24.48 23.46
CA ALA A 13 -27.61 -23.91 23.91
C ALA A 13 -26.43 -24.42 23.07
N ALA A 14 -26.38 -25.72 22.76
CA ALA A 14 -25.34 -26.31 21.91
C ALA A 14 -25.37 -25.75 20.49
N THR A 15 -26.55 -25.60 19.88
CA THR A 15 -26.68 -24.97 18.56
C THR A 15 -26.29 -23.50 18.54
N ALA A 16 -26.60 -22.75 19.62
CA ALA A 16 -26.21 -21.35 19.74
C ALA A 16 -24.69 -21.20 19.91
N LEU A 17 -24.06 -22.04 20.73
CA LEU A 17 -22.61 -22.08 20.91
C LEU A 17 -21.88 -22.46 19.62
N LEU A 18 -22.38 -23.46 18.89
CA LEU A 18 -21.82 -23.85 17.61
C LEU A 18 -21.97 -22.72 16.58
N GLY A 19 -23.14 -22.08 16.49
CA GLY A 19 -23.35 -20.91 15.64
C GLY A 19 -22.40 -19.75 15.97
N ALA A 20 -22.21 -19.44 17.25
CA ALA A 20 -21.26 -18.43 17.70
C ALA A 20 -19.82 -18.80 17.31
N ALA A 21 -19.41 -20.05 17.53
CA ALA A 21 -18.09 -20.54 17.16
C ALA A 21 -17.83 -20.44 15.65
N LEU A 22 -18.83 -20.72 14.80
CA LEU A 22 -18.71 -20.55 13.36
C LEU A 22 -18.59 -19.07 12.95
N VAL A 23 -19.32 -18.16 13.61
CA VAL A 23 -19.21 -16.71 13.36
C VAL A 23 -17.83 -16.18 13.78
N LEU A 24 -17.33 -16.61 14.94
CA LEU A 24 -16.00 -16.26 15.44
C LEU A 24 -14.88 -16.87 14.56
N ALA A 25 -15.08 -18.07 14.02
CA ALA A 25 -14.13 -18.70 13.10
C ALA A 25 -14.11 -18.04 11.71
N GLY A 26 -15.18 -17.35 11.32
CA GLY A 26 -15.29 -16.61 10.06
C GLY A 26 -15.00 -15.12 10.17
N ALA A 27 -14.75 -14.60 11.38
CA ALA A 27 -14.40 -13.20 11.58
C ALA A 27 -12.97 -12.95 11.10
N SER A 28 -12.80 -12.59 9.82
CA SER A 28 -11.55 -12.01 9.33
C SER A 28 -11.31 -10.68 10.03
N SER A 29 -10.07 -10.42 10.46
CA SER A 29 -9.66 -9.07 10.86
C SER A 29 -10.02 -8.09 9.75
N ALA A 30 -10.80 -7.06 10.05
CA ALA A 30 -10.94 -5.94 9.13
C ALA A 30 -9.59 -5.20 9.10
N SER A 31 -8.89 -5.25 7.97
CA SER A 31 -7.70 -4.42 7.78
C SER A 31 -8.16 -2.99 7.52
N ALA A 32 -7.91 -2.09 8.46
CA ALA A 32 -8.09 -0.66 8.25
C ALA A 32 -6.88 -0.03 7.55
N HIS A 33 -5.71 -0.68 7.66
CA HIS A 33 -4.48 -0.22 7.04
C HIS A 33 -4.41 -0.61 5.56
N ASP A 34 -3.89 0.31 4.77
CA ASP A 34 -3.53 0.07 3.37
C ASP A 34 -2.34 -0.89 3.34
N ALA A 35 -2.50 -1.96 2.58
CA ALA A 35 -1.46 -2.95 2.40
C ALA A 35 -0.53 -2.53 1.26
N LEU A 36 0.78 -2.76 1.42
CA LEU A 36 1.70 -2.69 0.29
C LEU A 36 1.36 -3.84 -0.68
N GLU A 37 0.97 -3.52 -1.89
CA GLU A 37 0.61 -4.49 -2.94
C GLU A 37 1.81 -4.83 -3.83
N SER A 38 2.61 -3.82 -4.18
CA SER A 38 3.80 -3.99 -5.01
C SER A 38 4.84 -2.92 -4.76
N SER A 39 6.07 -3.20 -5.18
CA SER A 39 7.17 -2.25 -5.19
C SER A 39 7.95 -2.31 -6.51
N THR A 40 8.64 -1.22 -6.83
CA THR A 40 9.64 -1.17 -7.91
C THR A 40 10.89 -0.51 -7.36
N PRO A 41 12.04 -1.20 -7.33
CA PRO A 41 12.23 -2.63 -7.61
C PRO A 41 11.37 -3.55 -6.74
N ALA A 42 11.03 -4.73 -7.25
CA ALA A 42 10.31 -5.74 -6.48
C ALA A 42 11.20 -6.36 -5.40
N ALA A 43 10.60 -6.85 -4.32
CA ALA A 43 11.33 -7.57 -3.28
C ALA A 43 12.08 -8.79 -3.87
N GLY A 44 13.39 -8.83 -3.67
CA GLY A 44 14.30 -9.86 -4.19
C GLY A 44 14.61 -9.73 -5.69
N GLU A 45 14.18 -8.66 -6.35
CA GLU A 45 14.50 -8.42 -7.77
C GLU A 45 16.01 -8.20 -7.97
N VAL A 46 16.54 -8.70 -9.09
CA VAL A 46 17.89 -8.37 -9.56
C VAL A 46 17.77 -7.28 -10.63
N VAL A 47 18.23 -6.09 -10.29
CA VAL A 47 18.18 -4.88 -11.10
C VAL A 47 19.52 -4.70 -11.81
N THR A 48 19.50 -4.50 -13.13
CA THR A 48 20.73 -4.35 -13.96
C THR A 48 20.95 -2.94 -14.51
N VAL A 49 19.97 -2.05 -14.31
CA VAL A 49 19.98 -0.64 -14.70
C VAL A 49 19.53 0.15 -13.48
N ASP A 50 20.21 1.24 -13.15
CA ASP A 50 19.82 2.10 -12.04
C ASP A 50 18.32 2.46 -12.15
N PRO A 51 17.49 2.13 -11.14
CA PRO A 51 16.05 2.33 -11.23
C PRO A 51 15.66 3.81 -11.19
N THR A 52 16.55 4.71 -10.78
CA THR A 52 16.37 6.17 -10.59
C THR A 52 15.31 6.58 -9.57
N VAL A 53 14.34 5.70 -9.28
CA VAL A 53 13.25 5.89 -8.35
C VAL A 53 12.95 4.55 -7.67
N VAL A 54 12.67 4.58 -6.37
CA VAL A 54 11.98 3.50 -5.66
C VAL A 54 10.52 3.88 -5.48
N THR A 55 9.62 2.94 -5.79
CA THR A 55 8.17 3.13 -5.75
C THR A 55 7.51 2.04 -4.90
N LEU A 56 6.51 2.45 -4.11
CA LEU A 56 5.67 1.61 -3.27
C LEU A 56 4.21 1.86 -3.65
N THR A 57 3.48 0.81 -4.00
CA THR A 57 2.08 0.85 -4.43
C THR A 57 1.21 0.18 -3.38
N TYR A 58 0.18 0.89 -2.93
CA TYR A 58 -0.70 0.46 -1.85
C TYR A 58 -2.11 0.13 -2.34
N SER A 59 -2.87 -0.56 -1.50
CA SER A 59 -4.24 -0.98 -1.78
C SER A 59 -5.27 0.15 -1.78
N ASP A 60 -4.93 1.31 -1.21
CA ASP A 60 -5.77 2.52 -1.17
C ASP A 60 -4.92 3.80 -1.18
N GLU A 61 -5.56 4.95 -1.30
CA GLU A 61 -4.93 6.27 -1.32
C GLU A 61 -4.29 6.62 0.02
N LEU A 62 -3.00 6.96 -0.01
CA LEU A 62 -2.24 7.34 1.16
C LEU A 62 -2.65 8.73 1.66
N LEU A 63 -2.76 8.87 2.98
CA LEU A 63 -3.24 10.11 3.58
C LEU A 63 -2.13 11.18 3.62
N THR A 64 -2.28 12.23 2.83
CA THR A 64 -1.50 13.47 2.95
C THR A 64 -2.36 14.63 3.44
N LEU A 65 -1.75 15.60 4.14
CA LEU A 65 -2.44 16.81 4.60
C LEU A 65 -2.00 17.99 3.75
N GLY A 66 -2.80 18.35 2.74
CA GLY A 66 -2.46 19.45 1.82
C GLY A 66 -1.20 19.17 0.99
N GLY A 67 -0.91 17.90 0.70
CA GLY A 67 0.30 17.46 0.01
C GLY A 67 1.55 17.38 0.89
N ASP A 68 1.43 17.61 2.20
CA ASP A 68 2.54 17.44 3.14
C ASP A 68 2.90 15.95 3.31
N THR A 69 4.16 15.62 3.02
CA THR A 69 4.74 14.27 3.15
C THR A 69 5.73 14.16 4.30
N SER A 70 5.77 15.11 5.24
CA SER A 70 6.68 15.10 6.40
C SER A 70 6.51 13.90 7.34
N ALA A 71 5.36 13.21 7.30
CA ALA A 71 5.11 11.97 8.04
C ALA A 71 5.55 10.70 7.28
N PHE A 72 6.04 10.85 6.05
CA PHE A 72 6.47 9.76 5.17
C PHE A 72 7.99 9.70 5.09
N ALA A 73 8.53 8.50 4.92
CA ALA A 73 9.95 8.28 4.69
C ALA A 73 10.16 7.05 3.80
N ILE A 74 11.09 7.14 2.85
CA ILE A 74 11.61 5.99 2.12
C ILE A 74 13.13 6.14 2.10
N GLN A 75 13.82 5.20 2.73
CA GLN A 75 15.29 5.15 2.83
C GLN A 75 15.79 3.95 2.03
N VAL A 76 16.88 4.13 1.29
CA VAL A 76 17.48 3.08 0.45
C VAL A 76 18.97 2.99 0.79
N THR A 77 19.34 1.93 1.51
CA THR A 77 20.70 1.76 2.01
C THR A 77 21.41 0.56 1.41
N ASP A 78 22.71 0.69 1.16
CA ASP A 78 23.56 -0.44 0.77
C ASP A 78 23.99 -1.29 1.99
N ALA A 79 24.78 -2.34 1.74
CA ALA A 79 25.33 -3.20 2.79
C ALA A 79 26.32 -2.50 3.74
N SER A 80 26.86 -1.34 3.37
CA SER A 80 27.71 -0.51 4.22
C SER A 80 26.91 0.42 5.15
N GLY A 81 25.61 0.56 4.90
CA GLY A 81 24.71 1.48 5.58
C GLY A 81 24.73 2.89 5.00
N ALA A 82 25.30 3.09 3.81
CA ALA A 82 25.26 4.37 3.12
C ALA A 82 23.88 4.56 2.45
N PHE A 83 23.41 5.82 2.40
CA PHE A 83 22.10 6.20 1.88
C PHE A 83 22.18 6.58 0.40
N HIS A 84 21.20 6.13 -0.39
CA HIS A 84 21.17 6.29 -1.85
C HIS A 84 19.91 6.99 -2.36
N GLU A 85 18.99 7.36 -1.47
CA GLU A 85 17.83 8.19 -1.79
C GLU A 85 18.13 9.70 -1.78
N ASN A 86 17.18 10.50 -2.26
CA ASN A 86 17.24 11.96 -2.22
C ASN A 86 16.59 12.59 -0.98
N GLY A 87 16.06 11.77 -0.08
CA GLY A 87 15.38 12.19 1.16
C GLY A 87 13.98 12.78 0.94
N CYS A 88 13.52 12.93 -0.31
CA CYS A 88 12.18 13.40 -0.63
C CYS A 88 11.22 12.23 -0.86
N VAL A 89 10.02 12.32 -0.30
CA VAL A 89 8.90 11.42 -0.63
C VAL A 89 7.85 12.20 -1.40
N VAL A 90 7.48 11.66 -2.56
CA VAL A 90 6.34 12.10 -3.37
C VAL A 90 5.22 11.09 -3.22
N VAL A 91 4.02 11.57 -2.92
CA VAL A 91 2.80 10.76 -2.84
C VAL A 91 1.86 11.18 -3.95
N ASP A 92 1.40 10.22 -4.74
CA ASP A 92 0.40 10.37 -5.79
C ASP A 92 -0.66 9.27 -5.64
N GLY A 93 -1.78 9.61 -4.99
CA GLY A 93 -2.83 8.68 -4.64
C GLY A 93 -2.31 7.51 -3.79
N LEU A 94 -2.35 6.31 -4.37
CA LEU A 94 -1.92 5.05 -3.75
C LEU A 94 -0.40 4.78 -3.86
N VAL A 95 0.36 5.71 -4.44
CA VAL A 95 1.79 5.53 -4.73
C VAL A 95 2.64 6.45 -3.87
N ALA A 96 3.63 5.90 -3.18
CA ALA A 96 4.71 6.65 -2.55
C ALA A 96 6.03 6.36 -3.28
N SER A 97 6.85 7.39 -3.52
CA SER A 97 8.11 7.24 -4.24
C SER A 97 9.21 8.17 -3.73
N THR A 98 10.46 7.75 -3.94
CA THR A 98 11.66 8.57 -3.69
C THR A 98 12.67 8.41 -4.82
N GLY A 99 13.40 9.48 -5.14
CA GLY A 99 14.47 9.42 -6.12
C GLY A 99 15.69 8.70 -5.54
N VAL A 100 16.36 7.88 -6.34
CA VAL A 100 17.55 7.13 -5.93
C VAL A 100 18.67 7.21 -6.97
N ALA A 101 19.90 7.02 -6.51
CA ALA A 101 21.10 6.89 -7.33
C ALA A 101 21.98 5.82 -6.69
N LEU A 102 22.00 4.64 -7.29
CA LEU A 102 22.69 3.49 -6.74
C LEU A 102 24.19 3.58 -6.98
N GLY A 103 24.96 3.04 -6.05
CA GLY A 103 26.40 2.98 -6.09
C GLY A 103 26.89 1.64 -6.65
N ASP A 104 27.73 0.98 -5.85
CA ASP A 104 28.37 -0.26 -6.25
C ASP A 104 27.37 -1.43 -6.32
N PRO A 105 27.69 -2.49 -7.10
CA PRO A 105 26.88 -3.70 -7.13
C PRO A 105 26.72 -4.33 -5.74
N GLY A 106 25.54 -4.84 -5.44
CA GLY A 106 25.25 -5.53 -4.18
C GLY A 106 23.80 -5.44 -3.75
N THR A 107 23.55 -5.88 -2.51
CA THR A 107 22.22 -5.83 -1.89
C THR A 107 21.91 -4.42 -1.39
N TYR A 108 20.73 -3.92 -1.76
CA TYR A 108 20.15 -2.69 -1.25
C TYR A 108 18.91 -3.01 -0.42
N THR A 109 18.68 -2.24 0.63
CA THR A 109 17.52 -2.35 1.52
C THR A 109 16.67 -1.10 1.40
N ALA A 110 15.42 -1.25 0.96
CA ALA A 110 14.41 -0.22 1.04
C ALA A 110 13.67 -0.34 2.37
N THR A 111 13.69 0.70 3.19
CA THR A 111 12.94 0.79 4.46
C THR A 111 12.04 2.01 4.41
N TRP A 112 10.78 1.87 4.78
CA TRP A 112 9.81 2.96 4.65
C TRP A 112 8.88 3.10 5.84
N GLN A 113 8.26 4.27 5.90
CA GLN A 113 7.06 4.57 6.65
C GLN A 113 6.11 5.39 5.77
N VAL A 114 4.82 5.06 5.79
CA VAL A 114 3.74 5.82 5.13
C VAL A 114 2.58 6.05 6.09
N VAL A 115 1.69 6.98 5.78
CA VAL A 115 0.44 7.18 6.52
C VAL A 115 -0.71 6.62 5.68
N SER A 116 -1.39 5.63 6.22
CA SER A 116 -2.52 4.99 5.56
C SER A 116 -3.75 5.91 5.51
N SER A 117 -4.68 5.62 4.61
CA SER A 117 -6.01 6.24 4.48
C SER A 117 -6.77 6.34 5.81
N ASP A 118 -6.56 5.40 6.73
CA ASP A 118 -7.16 5.37 8.08
C ASP A 118 -6.45 6.27 9.11
N GLY A 119 -5.36 6.93 8.70
CA GLY A 119 -4.57 7.85 9.51
C GLY A 119 -3.49 7.21 10.37
N HIS A 120 -3.32 5.89 10.36
CA HIS A 120 -2.24 5.24 11.09
C HIS A 120 -0.95 5.15 10.25
N PRO A 121 0.22 5.40 10.85
CA PRO A 121 1.48 5.13 10.19
C PRO A 121 1.72 3.62 10.08
N THR A 122 2.15 3.16 8.91
CA THR A 122 2.62 1.80 8.66
C THR A 122 4.05 1.84 8.15
N SER A 123 4.81 0.79 8.40
CA SER A 123 6.22 0.70 8.02
C SER A 123 6.59 -0.71 7.56
N GLY A 124 7.71 -0.81 6.86
CA GLY A 124 8.24 -2.09 6.41
C GLY A 124 9.63 -1.95 5.82
N SER A 125 10.18 -3.09 5.41
CA SER A 125 11.42 -3.16 4.65
C SER A 125 11.44 -4.35 3.69
N TYR A 126 12.19 -4.22 2.60
CA TYR A 126 12.54 -5.32 1.71
C TYR A 126 13.92 -5.07 1.10
N THR A 127 14.52 -6.11 0.51
CA THR A 127 15.80 -6.02 -0.18
C THR A 127 15.64 -6.26 -1.68
N PHE A 128 16.52 -5.67 -2.48
CA PHE A 128 16.72 -5.98 -3.90
C PHE A 128 18.21 -6.02 -4.21
N GLU A 129 18.60 -6.67 -5.29
CA GLU A 129 19.99 -6.80 -5.73
C GLU A 129 20.27 -5.86 -6.89
N TYR A 130 21.40 -5.18 -6.88
CA TYR A 130 21.87 -4.36 -7.99
C TYR A 130 23.11 -5.00 -8.62
N GLN A 131 23.01 -5.32 -9.91
CA GLN A 131 24.07 -5.95 -10.71
C GLN A 131 24.19 -5.20 -12.06
N PRO A 132 24.71 -3.97 -12.06
CA PRO A 132 24.85 -3.19 -13.28
C PRO A 132 25.79 -3.85 -14.28
N VAL A 133 25.46 -3.71 -15.56
CA VAL A 133 26.33 -4.15 -16.66
C VAL A 133 27.57 -3.27 -16.83
N ASP A 134 27.52 -2.03 -16.34
CA ASP A 134 28.61 -1.05 -16.35
C ASP A 134 28.67 -0.35 -14.99
N THR A 135 29.82 -0.44 -14.32
CA THR A 135 30.07 0.18 -13.01
C THR A 135 30.75 1.54 -13.10
N ALA A 136 31.01 2.07 -14.31
CA ALA A 136 31.77 3.30 -14.52
C ALA A 136 31.11 4.54 -13.90
N ASN A 137 29.79 4.51 -13.69
CA ASN A 137 29.00 5.63 -13.16
C ASN A 137 28.47 5.40 -11.74
N SER A 138 29.08 4.49 -10.97
CA SER A 138 28.73 4.30 -9.55
C SER A 138 28.90 5.60 -8.76
N LEU A 139 27.85 6.01 -8.07
CA LEU A 139 27.85 7.19 -7.21
C LEU A 139 27.94 6.75 -5.74
N PRO A 140 28.87 7.32 -4.94
CA PRO A 140 29.00 6.93 -3.54
C PRO A 140 27.74 7.33 -2.77
N GLY A 141 27.27 6.42 -1.92
CA GLY A 141 26.17 6.72 -0.99
C GLY A 141 26.57 7.78 0.05
N MET A 142 25.55 8.38 0.67
CA MET A 142 25.71 9.38 1.71
C MET A 142 25.94 8.71 3.08
N PRO A 143 26.79 9.26 3.95
CA PRO A 143 27.07 8.68 5.27
C PRO A 143 25.95 8.94 6.31
N ALA A 144 24.97 9.78 5.97
CA ALA A 144 23.83 10.12 6.82
C ALA A 144 22.59 10.28 5.94
N ALA A 145 21.41 10.05 6.53
CA ALA A 145 20.13 10.20 5.84
C ALA A 145 20.00 11.63 5.28
N PRO A 146 19.77 11.79 3.97
CA PRO A 146 19.60 13.10 3.35
C PRO A 146 18.27 13.73 3.75
N VAL A 147 18.26 15.06 3.85
CA VAL A 147 17.03 15.84 4.02
C VAL A 147 16.52 16.25 2.64
N CYS A 148 15.21 16.19 2.42
CA CYS A 148 14.62 16.59 1.15
C CYS A 148 15.04 18.01 0.76
N GLY A 149 15.59 18.16 -0.45
CA GLY A 149 16.07 19.43 -1.00
C GLY A 149 17.57 19.69 -0.82
N ASP A 150 18.26 18.91 0.01
CA ASP A 150 19.71 19.00 0.14
C ASP A 150 20.44 18.34 -1.04
N GLN A 151 21.75 18.61 -1.16
CA GLN A 151 22.61 17.93 -2.12
C GLN A 151 22.77 16.46 -1.73
N TRP A 152 22.66 15.57 -2.72
CA TRP A 152 22.78 14.12 -2.55
C TRP A 152 23.53 13.49 -3.73
N ALA A 153 23.78 12.19 -3.68
CA ALA A 153 24.62 11.50 -4.65
C ALA A 153 24.16 11.69 -6.11
N GLY A 154 22.85 11.67 -6.36
CA GLY A 154 22.23 11.87 -7.67
C GLY A 154 21.98 13.32 -8.08
N SER A 155 22.31 14.31 -7.25
CA SER A 155 22.21 15.72 -7.62
C SER A 155 23.10 16.01 -8.84
N PRO A 156 22.64 16.81 -9.83
CA PRO A 156 23.54 17.37 -10.83
C PRO A 156 24.68 18.06 -10.10
N ARG A 157 25.91 17.59 -10.31
CA ARG A 157 27.07 18.29 -9.75
C ARG A 157 27.07 19.68 -10.37
N GLU A 158 26.81 20.71 -9.57
CA GLU A 158 27.06 22.09 -9.96
C GLU A 158 28.56 22.23 -10.17
N ASN A 159 29.00 21.87 -11.37
CA ASN A 159 30.26 22.16 -12.00
C ASN A 159 31.48 22.01 -11.06
N SER A 160 32.20 20.89 -11.21
CA SER A 160 33.66 20.98 -11.10
C SER A 160 34.08 22.19 -11.93
N ALA A 161 34.59 23.23 -11.27
CA ALA A 161 35.14 24.39 -11.96
C ALA A 161 35.96 23.88 -13.15
N PRO A 162 35.80 24.45 -14.36
CA PRO A 162 36.62 24.01 -15.47
C PRO A 162 38.06 24.11 -15.00
N VAL A 163 38.78 22.98 -14.98
CA VAL A 163 40.23 22.99 -14.87
C VAL A 163 40.66 23.98 -15.94
N ALA A 164 41.29 25.07 -15.50
CA ALA A 164 41.73 26.13 -16.39
C ALA A 164 42.53 25.49 -17.52
N THR A 165 41.89 25.38 -18.69
CA THR A 165 42.57 25.03 -19.92
C THR A 165 43.49 26.21 -20.18
N PRO A 166 44.82 26.03 -20.28
CA PRO A 166 45.68 27.14 -20.65
C PRO A 166 45.18 27.69 -21.98
N GLU A 167 44.95 29.00 -21.96
CA GLU A 167 44.44 29.83 -23.05
C GLU A 167 45.15 29.46 -24.37
N PRO A 168 44.44 29.03 -25.42
CA PRO A 168 45.08 28.87 -26.71
C PRO A 168 45.35 30.27 -27.28
N THR A 169 46.63 30.61 -27.40
CA THR A 169 47.10 31.77 -28.16
C THR A 169 46.46 31.76 -29.55
N MET A 170 45.65 32.78 -29.80
CA MET A 170 44.98 33.03 -31.08
C MET A 170 46.02 33.12 -32.21
N THR A 171 46.05 32.12 -33.09
CA THR A 171 46.56 32.27 -34.46
C THR A 171 45.38 32.16 -35.40
N ALA A 172 44.91 33.33 -35.84
CA ALA A 172 43.85 33.44 -36.83
C ALA A 172 44.37 33.07 -38.22
N LEU A 173 43.78 32.06 -38.85
CA LEU A 173 43.82 31.88 -40.31
C LEU A 173 42.54 31.21 -40.82
N ALA A 174 41.81 32.00 -41.62
CA ALA A 174 41.01 31.64 -42.79
C ALA A 174 39.64 30.94 -42.65
N GLU A 175 38.68 31.67 -43.20
CA GLU A 175 37.26 31.45 -43.48
C GLU A 175 37.02 30.53 -44.68
N ALA A 176 36.04 29.62 -44.61
CA ALA A 176 35.36 28.95 -45.74
C ALA A 176 34.04 28.28 -45.27
N PRO A 177 33.05 28.04 -46.15
CA PRO A 177 31.70 28.58 -45.93
C PRO A 177 30.65 27.60 -45.37
N VAL A 178 29.60 28.24 -44.87
CA VAL A 178 28.32 27.71 -44.38
C VAL A 178 27.59 26.90 -45.45
N GLN A 179 27.14 25.69 -45.09
CA GLN A 179 26.08 24.99 -45.82
C GLN A 179 24.82 24.94 -44.97
N THR A 180 23.83 25.68 -45.46
CA THR A 180 22.45 25.80 -44.99
C THR A 180 21.66 24.57 -45.46
N LEU A 181 21.06 23.81 -44.55
CA LEU A 181 19.97 22.89 -44.88
C LEU A 181 18.80 23.16 -43.93
N SER A 182 17.77 23.77 -44.49
CA SER A 182 16.42 23.92 -43.95
C SER A 182 15.54 22.75 -44.36
N ALA A 183 14.33 22.72 -43.77
CA ALA A 183 13.14 21.93 -44.10
C ALA A 183 12.95 20.67 -43.23
N THR A 184 11.78 20.33 -42.67
CA THR A 184 10.44 20.94 -42.66
C THR A 184 9.64 20.23 -41.54
N ALA A 185 8.64 20.92 -40.99
CA ALA A 185 7.68 20.39 -40.02
C ALA A 185 6.72 19.36 -40.63
N ASP A 186 6.15 18.49 -39.79
CA ASP A 186 4.70 18.21 -39.80
C ASP A 186 4.21 17.63 -38.44
N PRO A 187 3.07 18.10 -37.88
CA PRO A 187 2.40 17.48 -36.74
C PRO A 187 1.05 16.84 -37.13
N ALA A 188 0.74 15.66 -36.58
CA ALA A 188 -0.57 14.99 -36.60
C ALA A 188 -0.46 13.73 -35.72
N VAL A 189 -1.44 13.23 -34.95
CA VAL A 189 -2.88 13.49 -34.79
C VAL A 189 -3.32 12.84 -33.46
N ASN A 190 -4.40 13.37 -32.87
CA ASN A 190 -5.10 12.85 -31.69
C ASN A 190 -6.03 11.65 -32.01
N GLY A 191 -6.36 10.89 -30.97
CA GLY A 191 -7.55 10.03 -30.86
C GLY A 191 -7.20 8.62 -30.40
N ASP A 192 -8.02 7.90 -29.66
CA ASP A 192 -9.23 8.18 -28.89
C ASP A 192 -9.43 6.96 -27.97
N THR A 193 -10.29 7.13 -26.98
CA THR A 193 -10.73 6.24 -25.90
C THR A 193 -11.07 4.78 -26.28
N SER A 194 -10.91 3.88 -25.30
CA SER A 194 -11.72 2.66 -25.03
C SER A 194 -11.35 2.23 -23.60
N ASP A 195 -12.13 2.49 -22.55
CA ASP A 195 -13.44 1.93 -22.18
C ASP A 195 -13.43 0.38 -22.14
N ASP A 196 -13.29 -0.16 -20.93
CA ASP A 196 -13.79 -1.45 -20.47
C ASP A 196 -13.65 -1.42 -18.93
N GLY A 197 -14.70 -1.50 -18.11
CA GLY A 197 -15.91 -2.27 -18.32
C GLY A 197 -15.95 -3.45 -17.36
N GLY A 198 -15.97 -3.15 -16.05
CA GLY A 198 -16.60 -3.92 -14.98
C GLY A 198 -16.30 -5.41 -14.85
N ARG A 199 -15.69 -5.81 -13.73
CA ARG A 199 -15.89 -7.15 -13.17
C ARG A 199 -15.95 -7.17 -11.63
N ILE A 200 -17.18 -7.47 -11.18
CA ILE A 200 -17.53 -8.45 -10.14
C ILE A 200 -17.60 -7.93 -8.70
N GLY A 201 -18.79 -7.43 -8.38
CA GLY A 201 -19.38 -7.61 -7.07
C GLY A 201 -19.71 -9.08 -6.81
N VAL A 202 -19.00 -9.70 -5.88
CA VAL A 202 -19.44 -10.87 -5.10
C VAL A 202 -18.87 -10.71 -3.69
N ALA A 203 -19.46 -9.83 -2.89
CA ALA A 203 -19.18 -9.78 -1.44
C ALA A 203 -20.39 -9.37 -0.57
N ILE A 204 -21.57 -9.14 -1.16
CA ILE A 204 -22.76 -8.66 -0.42
C ILE A 204 -23.73 -9.81 -0.03
N ALA A 205 -23.52 -11.03 -0.53
CA ALA A 205 -24.43 -12.14 -0.28
C ALA A 205 -24.27 -12.84 1.09
N VAL A 206 -23.16 -12.62 1.82
CA VAL A 206 -22.87 -13.34 3.07
C VAL A 206 -23.46 -12.64 4.31
N SER A 207 -23.63 -11.32 4.27
CA SER A 207 -24.13 -10.53 5.41
C SER A 207 -25.64 -10.62 5.62
N ILE A 208 -26.43 -10.75 4.54
CA ILE A 208 -27.90 -10.81 4.62
C ILE A 208 -28.37 -12.17 5.19
N GLY A 209 -27.70 -13.26 4.81
CA GLY A 209 -28.05 -14.61 5.28
C GLY A 209 -27.84 -14.82 6.78
N GLY A 210 -26.74 -14.29 7.33
CA GLY A 210 -26.44 -14.37 8.75
C GLY A 210 -27.43 -13.58 9.62
N LEU A 211 -27.79 -12.36 9.18
CA LEU A 211 -28.72 -11.51 9.92
C LEU A 211 -30.14 -12.10 9.97
N ALA A 212 -30.60 -12.69 8.85
CA ALA A 212 -31.91 -13.33 8.76
C ALA A 212 -32.05 -14.53 9.71
N LEU A 213 -30.98 -15.31 9.89
CA LEU A 213 -30.95 -16.47 10.77
C LEU A 213 -31.01 -16.04 12.25
N ILE A 214 -30.26 -15.00 12.62
CA ILE A 214 -30.26 -14.43 13.98
C ILE A 214 -31.64 -13.87 14.34
N VAL A 215 -32.25 -13.08 13.44
CA VAL A 215 -33.61 -12.53 13.66
C VAL A 215 -34.65 -13.65 13.80
N THR A 216 -34.55 -14.70 12.99
CA THR A 216 -35.47 -15.85 13.06
C THR A 216 -35.37 -16.57 14.41
N VAL A 217 -34.16 -16.78 14.92
CA VAL A 217 -33.93 -17.41 16.23
C VAL A 217 -34.49 -16.54 17.37
N ILE A 218 -34.29 -15.21 17.32
CA ILE A 218 -34.85 -14.27 18.31
C ILE A 218 -36.38 -14.27 18.27
N VAL A 219 -37.00 -14.26 17.10
CA VAL A 219 -38.47 -14.30 16.97
C VAL A 219 -39.03 -15.62 17.50
N LEU A 220 -38.36 -16.75 17.25
CA LEU A 220 -38.81 -18.05 17.74
C LEU A 220 -38.69 -18.19 19.27
N THR A 221 -37.64 -17.63 19.88
CA THR A 221 -37.49 -17.63 21.35
C THR A 221 -38.52 -16.72 22.02
N LEU A 222 -38.73 -15.50 21.50
CA LEU A 222 -39.75 -14.57 22.01
C LEU A 222 -41.19 -15.08 21.83
N ARG A 223 -41.48 -15.81 20.75
CA ARG A 223 -42.79 -16.46 20.56
C ARG A 223 -43.02 -17.63 21.51
N ARG A 224 -41.95 -18.27 21.99
CA ARG A 224 -42.03 -19.41 22.92
C ARG A 224 -42.28 -18.93 24.35
N THR A 225 -41.66 -17.82 24.75
CA THR A 225 -41.84 -17.24 26.09
C THR A 225 -43.17 -16.51 26.27
N ARG A 226 -43.79 -16.02 25.18
CA ARG A 226 -45.12 -15.41 25.21
C ARG A 226 -46.29 -16.40 25.22
N ARG A 227 -46.02 -17.71 25.11
CA ARG A 227 -47.06 -18.75 24.95
C ARG A 227 -47.48 -19.44 26.24
N ASP A 228 -46.99 -19.02 27.40
CA ASP A 228 -47.45 -19.54 28.69
C ASP A 228 -48.60 -18.66 29.22
N PRO A 229 -49.87 -19.09 29.11
CA PRO A 229 -50.98 -18.36 29.70
C PRO A 229 -51.03 -18.71 31.19
N PHE A 230 -51.13 -17.68 32.00
CA PHE A 230 -51.42 -17.71 33.43
C PHE A 230 -52.55 -18.71 33.74
N GLU A 231 -52.20 -19.86 34.31
CA GLU A 231 -53.17 -20.87 34.75
C GLU A 231 -53.91 -20.30 35.97
N LYS A 232 -55.16 -19.88 35.74
CA LYS A 232 -56.03 -19.26 36.73
C LYS A 232 -56.42 -20.34 37.74
N PRO A 233 -56.17 -20.18 39.05
CA PRO A 233 -56.59 -21.18 40.02
C PRO A 233 -58.12 -21.20 40.08
N GLU A 234 -58.72 -22.34 39.71
CA GLU A 234 -60.12 -22.64 40.01
C GLU A 234 -60.29 -22.72 41.53
N GLY A 235 -61.19 -21.91 42.06
CA GLY A 235 -61.91 -22.23 43.29
C GLY A 235 -63.40 -22.07 43.03
N PRO A 236 -64.30 -22.37 43.99
CA PRO A 236 -64.17 -23.21 45.19
C PRO A 236 -65.16 -24.40 45.15
N SER A 237 -64.98 -25.42 45.99
CA SER A 237 -66.09 -26.30 46.38
C SER A 237 -66.31 -26.21 47.88
N LYS A 238 -67.42 -25.56 48.26
CA LYS A 238 -68.08 -25.74 49.55
C LYS A 238 -68.83 -27.08 49.56
N GLU A 239 -69.04 -27.61 50.77
CA GLU A 239 -70.06 -28.56 51.26
C GLU A 239 -69.37 -29.44 52.33
N GLU A 240 -69.44 -29.07 53.61
CA GLU A 240 -70.47 -29.34 54.64
C GLU A 240 -69.97 -30.43 55.60
#